data_AF-A0A927FQE2-F1
#
_entry.id   AF-A0A927FQE2-F1
#
_cell.length_a   1.000
_cell.length_b   1.000
_cell.length_c   1.000
_cell.angle_alpha   90.00
_cell.angle_beta   90.00
_cell.angle_gamma   90.00
#
_symmetry.space_group_name_H-M   'P 1'
#
loop_
_entity.id
_entity.type
_entity.pdbx_description
1 polymer ?
#
loop_
_entity_poly.entity_id
_entity_poly.type
_entity_poly.pdbx_seq_one_letter_code
_entity_poly.pdbx_strand_id
1 'polypeptide(L)'
;MSLFVRPQDLKSKSRTLRHRDTRRKLSSILFDSLSRLDEVAVIGSDPLVTHFAVSLGLEAASLATCQAMLDERPVTLVGVPSRHWFRPEAMKLLLALKGSMEKCGRPCVLLPQRAIAMLPVRDATSEKARILIELIRDPVRMGVDLACYDKHVGDPVGCRAMQLLTGHDCVF
;
A
#
# COMPACT_ATOMS: atom_id res chain seq x y z
N MET A 1 34.74 26.01 -14.24
CA MET A 1 33.35 26.47 -14.00
C MET A 1 32.77 25.66 -12.86
N SER A 2 32.71 26.23 -11.65
CA SER A 2 32.19 25.54 -10.46
C SER A 2 30.66 25.67 -10.43
N LEU A 3 29.97 24.54 -10.55
CA LEU A 3 28.51 24.48 -10.38
C LEU A 3 28.20 24.69 -8.89
N PHE A 4 27.84 25.92 -8.53
CA PHE A 4 27.26 26.23 -7.22
C PHE A 4 25.91 25.53 -7.10
N VAL A 5 25.91 24.32 -6.53
CA VAL A 5 24.68 23.62 -6.18
C VAL A 5 24.10 24.32 -4.95
N ARG A 6 22.91 24.90 -5.08
CA ARG A 6 22.23 25.56 -3.95
C ARG A 6 21.87 24.51 -2.90
N PRO A 7 22.05 24.77 -1.59
CA PRO A 7 21.74 23.81 -0.53
C PRO A 7 20.28 23.30 -0.53
N GLN A 8 19.34 24.10 -1.05
CA GLN A 8 17.94 23.72 -1.22
C GLN A 8 17.75 22.61 -2.27
N ASP A 9 18.57 22.57 -3.32
CA ASP A 9 18.54 21.54 -4.36
C ASP A 9 19.13 20.20 -3.89
N LEU A 10 20.04 20.24 -2.91
CA LEU A 10 20.56 19.02 -2.28
C LEU A 10 19.51 18.38 -1.35
N LYS A 11 18.73 19.21 -0.63
CA LYS A 11 17.65 18.74 0.25
C LYS A 11 16.48 18.16 -0.54
N SER A 12 16.11 18.75 -1.67
CA SER A 12 15.03 18.23 -2.54
C SER A 12 15.42 16.88 -3.15
N LYS A 13 16.65 16.76 -3.69
CA LYS A 13 17.19 15.48 -4.19
C LYS A 13 17.24 14.40 -3.12
N SER A 14 17.66 14.74 -1.90
CA SER A 14 17.68 13.79 -0.76
C SER A 14 16.28 13.27 -0.42
N ARG A 15 15.25 14.12 -0.46
CA ARG A 15 13.87 13.73 -0.17
C ARG A 15 13.26 12.82 -1.24
N THR A 16 13.46 13.14 -2.52
CA THR A 16 12.98 12.31 -3.64
C THR A 16 13.66 10.94 -3.63
N LEU A 17 14.96 10.88 -3.32
CA LEU A 17 15.68 9.61 -3.16
C LEU A 17 15.10 8.76 -2.03
N ARG A 18 14.86 9.35 -0.85
CA ARG A 18 14.21 8.63 0.27
C ARG A 18 12.83 8.10 -0.07
N HIS A 19 12.02 8.87 -0.80
CA HIS A 19 10.69 8.42 -1.22
C HIS A 19 10.80 7.20 -2.16
N ARG A 20 11.72 7.26 -3.12
CA ARG A 20 12.01 6.16 -4.04
C ARG A 20 12.51 4.91 -3.31
N ASP A 21 13.36 5.08 -2.30
CA ASP A 21 13.89 3.97 -1.50
C ASP A 21 12.79 3.32 -0.65
N THR A 22 11.94 4.11 0.02
CA THR A 22 10.78 3.58 0.75
C THR A 22 9.84 2.83 -0.19
N ARG A 23 9.51 3.40 -1.35
CA ARG A 23 8.68 2.73 -2.36
C ARG A 23 9.30 1.40 -2.77
N ARG A 24 10.58 1.40 -3.16
CA ARG A 24 11.29 0.21 -3.62
C ARG A 24 11.30 -0.87 -2.54
N LYS A 25 11.55 -0.48 -1.29
CA LYS A 25 11.53 -1.40 -0.14
C LYS A 25 10.15 -2.03 0.05
N LEU A 26 9.08 -1.24 0.04
CA LEU A 26 7.72 -1.74 0.23
C LEU A 26 7.28 -2.64 -0.93
N SER A 27 7.59 -2.27 -2.17
CA SER A 27 7.33 -3.12 -3.34
C SER A 27 8.09 -4.44 -3.27
N SER A 28 9.36 -4.44 -2.85
CA SER A 28 10.13 -5.67 -2.67
C SER A 28 9.50 -6.57 -1.62
N ILE A 29 9.13 -6.01 -0.46
CA ILE A 29 8.50 -6.79 0.61
C ILE A 29 7.18 -7.41 0.15
N LEU A 30 6.31 -6.63 -0.51
CA LEU A 30 5.05 -7.15 -1.04
C LEU A 30 5.31 -8.27 -2.06
N PHE A 31 6.22 -8.06 -3.00
CA PHE A 31 6.57 -9.06 -4.00
C PHE A 31 7.10 -10.34 -3.35
N ASP A 32 8.14 -10.23 -2.53
CA ASP A 32 8.84 -11.35 -1.91
C ASP A 32 7.96 -12.14 -0.93
N SER A 33 7.04 -11.48 -0.23
CA SER A 33 6.13 -12.15 0.70
C SER A 33 4.99 -12.86 -0.02
N LEU A 34 4.43 -12.25 -1.08
CA LEU A 34 3.32 -12.83 -1.83
C LEU A 34 3.78 -13.94 -2.78
N SER A 35 4.96 -13.80 -3.40
CA SER A 35 5.49 -14.81 -4.33
C SER A 35 5.87 -16.13 -3.66
N ARG A 36 5.87 -16.18 -2.32
CA ARG A 36 6.10 -17.40 -1.53
C ARG A 36 4.83 -18.20 -1.26
N LEU A 37 3.66 -17.67 -1.65
CA LEU A 37 2.39 -18.35 -1.50
C LEU A 37 2.02 -19.01 -2.82
N ASP A 38 1.85 -20.34 -2.80
CA ASP A 38 1.58 -21.13 -4.01
C ASP A 38 0.28 -20.72 -4.74
N GLU A 39 -0.65 -20.15 -3.99
CA GLU A 39 -1.97 -19.69 -4.45
C GLU A 39 -1.97 -18.25 -5.00
N VAL A 40 -0.82 -17.58 -5.06
CA VAL A 40 -0.69 -16.19 -5.48
C VAL A 40 0.33 -16.05 -6.60
N ALA A 41 -0.12 -15.61 -7.78
CA ALA A 41 0.81 -15.21 -8.84
C ALA A 41 1.02 -13.69 -8.80
N VAL A 42 2.22 -13.24 -8.47
CA VAL A 42 2.56 -11.80 -8.47
C VAL A 42 2.88 -11.35 -9.90
N ILE A 43 2.15 -10.36 -10.40
CA ILE A 43 2.28 -9.86 -11.78
C ILE A 43 3.30 -8.70 -11.85
N GLY A 44 3.32 -7.83 -10.83
CA GLY A 44 4.25 -6.70 -10.77
C GLY A 44 3.57 -5.37 -10.50
N SER A 45 4.01 -4.29 -11.15
CA SER A 45 3.45 -2.95 -10.92
C SER A 45 2.17 -2.73 -11.74
N ASP A 46 1.14 -2.10 -11.15
CA ASP A 46 -0.07 -1.72 -11.89
C ASP A 46 0.04 -0.29 -12.48
N PRO A 47 0.06 -0.12 -13.82
CA PRO A 47 0.19 1.20 -14.44
C PRO A 47 -1.03 2.09 -14.26
N LEU A 48 -2.23 1.54 -14.02
CA LEU A 48 -3.44 2.33 -13.79
C LEU A 48 -3.36 3.12 -12.49
N VAL A 49 -2.68 2.59 -11.48
CA VAL A 49 -2.43 3.33 -10.23
C VAL A 49 -1.63 4.59 -10.52
N THR A 50 -0.62 4.51 -11.40
CA THR A 50 0.18 5.69 -11.78
C THR A 50 -0.67 6.70 -12.53
N HIS A 51 -1.49 6.24 -13.48
CA HIS A 51 -2.41 7.08 -14.24
C HIS A 51 -3.35 7.88 -13.32
N PHE A 52 -4.08 7.20 -12.43
CA PHE A 52 -5.03 7.85 -11.52
C PHE A 52 -4.36 8.68 -10.44
N ALA A 53 -3.19 8.26 -9.93
CA ALA A 53 -2.44 9.05 -8.96
C ALA A 53 -2.05 10.41 -9.54
N VAL A 54 -1.51 10.43 -10.77
CA VAL A 54 -1.12 11.67 -11.43
C VAL A 54 -2.32 12.58 -11.68
N SER A 55 -3.46 12.04 -12.13
CA SER A 55 -4.67 12.85 -12.35
C SER A 55 -5.23 13.48 -11.08
N LEU A 56 -4.99 12.86 -9.92
CA LEU A 56 -5.43 13.34 -8.61
C LEU A 56 -4.38 14.23 -7.91
N GLY A 57 -3.24 14.53 -8.57
CA GLY A 57 -2.16 15.32 -7.99
C GLY A 57 -1.34 14.58 -6.93
N LEU A 58 -1.44 13.25 -6.86
CA LEU A 58 -0.61 12.42 -5.97
C LEU A 58 0.76 12.17 -6.59
N GLU A 59 1.79 12.15 -5.75
CA GLU A 59 3.14 11.73 -6.17
C GLU A 59 3.14 10.19 -6.35
N ALA A 60 2.87 9.69 -7.55
CA ALA A 60 2.84 8.26 -7.85
C ALA A 60 4.13 7.53 -7.42
N ALA A 61 5.28 8.21 -7.51
CA ALA A 61 6.58 7.70 -7.07
C ALA A 61 6.69 7.44 -5.55
N SER A 62 5.71 7.91 -4.77
CA SER A 62 5.61 7.64 -3.34
C SER A 62 4.85 6.36 -2.99
N LEU A 63 4.08 5.81 -3.92
CA LEU A 63 3.20 4.65 -3.70
C LEU A 63 3.88 3.38 -4.20
N ALA A 64 3.93 2.37 -3.35
CA ALA A 64 4.39 1.04 -3.75
C ALA A 64 3.22 0.29 -4.37
N THR A 65 3.36 -0.24 -5.58
CA THR A 65 2.27 -0.98 -6.24
C THR A 65 2.68 -2.43 -6.48
N CYS A 66 1.73 -3.33 -6.27
CA CYS A 66 1.87 -4.75 -6.52
C CYS A 66 0.52 -5.29 -7.00
N GLN A 67 0.46 -5.80 -8.21
CA GLN A 67 -0.67 -6.52 -8.75
C GLN A 67 -0.43 -8.01 -8.51
N ALA A 68 -1.43 -8.68 -7.96
CA ALA A 68 -1.40 -10.10 -7.67
C ALA A 68 -2.64 -10.76 -8.24
N MET A 69 -2.49 -12.02 -8.64
CA MET A 69 -3.57 -12.89 -9.04
C MET A 69 -4.01 -13.73 -7.85
N LEU A 70 -5.26 -13.52 -7.42
CA LEU A 70 -5.88 -14.25 -6.32
C LEU A 70 -7.16 -14.89 -6.84
N ASP A 71 -7.23 -16.22 -6.82
CA ASP A 71 -8.39 -16.99 -7.29
C ASP A 71 -8.85 -16.54 -8.70
N GLU A 72 -7.89 -16.42 -9.62
CA GLU A 72 -8.08 -15.96 -11.01
C GLU A 72 -8.57 -14.50 -11.15
N ARG A 73 -8.59 -13.72 -10.07
CA ARG A 73 -9.02 -12.30 -10.06
C ARG A 73 -7.87 -11.34 -9.76
N PRO A 74 -7.59 -10.37 -10.65
CA PRO A 74 -6.45 -9.49 -10.46
C PRO A 74 -6.78 -8.48 -9.38
N VAL A 75 -5.98 -8.43 -8.33
CA VAL A 75 -6.10 -7.48 -7.24
C VAL A 75 -4.88 -6.57 -7.22
N THR A 76 -5.12 -5.27 -7.07
CA THR A 76 -4.07 -4.28 -6.94
C THR A 76 -3.87 -3.93 -5.48
N LEU A 77 -2.64 -4.12 -4.99
CA LEU A 77 -2.21 -3.70 -3.67
C LEU A 77 -1.39 -2.42 -3.81
N VAL A 78 -1.78 -1.40 -3.05
CA VAL A 78 -1.10 -0.11 -3.02
C VAL A 78 -0.54 0.11 -1.62
N GLY A 79 0.77 -0.05 -1.46
CA GLY A 79 1.51 0.31 -0.26
C GLY A 79 1.62 1.81 -0.08
N VAL A 80 0.98 2.30 0.98
CA VAL A 80 0.87 3.71 1.34
C VAL A 80 1.88 4.06 2.43
N PRO A 81 2.82 5.01 2.20
CA PRO A 81 3.71 5.50 3.23
C PRO A 81 2.95 6.09 4.43
N SER A 82 3.47 5.91 5.65
CA SER A 82 2.79 6.38 6.87
C SER A 82 2.42 7.87 6.83
N ARG A 83 3.27 8.72 6.25
CA ARG A 83 2.99 10.17 6.08
C ARG A 83 1.75 10.50 5.26
N HIS A 84 1.34 9.60 4.36
CA HIS A 84 0.13 9.75 3.55
C HIS A 84 -1.04 9.09 4.26
N TRP A 85 -0.81 7.94 4.89
CA TRP A 85 -1.82 7.19 5.63
C TRP A 85 -2.46 7.98 6.79
N PHE A 86 -1.65 8.69 7.58
CA PHE A 86 -2.14 9.46 8.72
C PHE A 86 -2.56 10.90 8.36
N ARG A 87 -2.49 11.29 7.08
CA ARG A 87 -2.83 12.64 6.64
C ARG A 87 -4.20 12.62 5.95
N PRO A 88 -5.26 13.19 6.55
CA PRO A 88 -6.63 13.09 6.03
C PRO A 88 -6.77 13.50 4.58
N GLU A 89 -6.15 14.63 4.18
CA GLU A 89 -6.20 15.11 2.80
C GLU A 89 -5.52 14.16 1.80
N ALA A 90 -4.42 13.52 2.19
CA ALA A 90 -3.77 12.53 1.33
C ALA A 90 -4.60 11.24 1.25
N MET A 91 -5.19 10.79 2.36
CA MET A 91 -6.05 9.61 2.36
C MET A 91 -7.34 9.80 1.57
N LYS A 92 -7.97 10.99 1.61
CA LYS A 92 -9.12 11.28 0.74
C LYS A 92 -8.78 11.09 -0.74
N LEU A 93 -7.62 11.58 -1.18
CA LEU A 93 -7.15 11.40 -2.55
C LEU A 93 -6.83 9.92 -2.86
N LEU A 94 -6.25 9.18 -1.92
CA LEU A 94 -5.97 7.76 -2.09
C LEU A 94 -7.26 6.91 -2.16
N LEU A 95 -8.28 7.25 -1.37
CA LEU A 95 -9.60 6.62 -1.46
C LEU A 95 -10.29 6.98 -2.79
N ALA A 96 -10.13 8.19 -3.30
CA ALA A 96 -10.60 8.56 -4.63
C ALA A 96 -9.88 7.77 -5.74
N LEU A 97 -8.57 7.54 -5.59
CA LEU A 97 -7.80 6.66 -6.48
C LEU A 97 -8.35 5.24 -6.45
N LYS A 98 -8.54 4.67 -5.24
CA LYS A 98 -9.13 3.34 -5.07
C LYS A 98 -10.49 3.25 -5.76
N GLY A 99 -11.39 4.21 -5.51
CA GLY A 99 -12.70 4.24 -6.14
C GLY A 99 -12.63 4.36 -7.67
N SER A 100 -11.61 5.01 -8.22
CA SER A 100 -11.39 5.09 -9.68
C SER A 100 -10.93 3.74 -10.24
N MET A 101 -10.03 3.03 -9.56
CA MET A 101 -9.62 1.67 -9.91
C MET A 101 -10.81 0.70 -9.90
N GLU A 102 -11.62 0.74 -8.82
CA GLU A 102 -12.77 -0.14 -8.65
C GLU A 102 -13.84 0.09 -9.74
N LYS A 103 -14.08 1.34 -10.14
CA LYS A 103 -14.97 1.69 -11.27
C LYS A 103 -14.50 1.09 -12.60
N CYS A 104 -13.20 0.85 -12.77
CA CYS A 104 -12.63 0.17 -13.93
C CYS A 104 -12.63 -1.37 -13.79
N GLY A 105 -13.33 -1.92 -12.80
CA GLY A 105 -13.34 -3.36 -12.54
C GLY A 105 -12.01 -3.88 -11.99
N ARG A 106 -11.20 -3.01 -11.36
CA ARG A 106 -9.92 -3.38 -10.74
C ARG A 106 -10.05 -3.29 -9.21
N PRO A 107 -10.23 -4.42 -8.50
CA PRO A 107 -10.15 -4.45 -7.05
C PRO A 107 -8.84 -3.83 -6.57
N CYS A 108 -8.93 -2.89 -5.63
CA CYS A 108 -7.79 -2.14 -5.14
C CYS A 108 -7.82 -2.08 -3.62
N VAL A 109 -6.70 -2.43 -2.99
CA VAL A 109 -6.54 -2.40 -1.53
C VAL A 109 -5.40 -1.46 -1.18
N LEU A 110 -5.68 -0.47 -0.34
CA LEU A 110 -4.63 0.40 0.22
C LEU A 110 -4.07 -0.25 1.49
N LEU A 111 -2.75 -0.46 1.53
CA LEU A 111 -2.06 -1.10 2.65
C LEU A 111 -1.10 -0.12 3.34
N PRO A 112 -1.18 0.05 4.67
CA PRO A 112 -0.26 0.94 5.37
C PRO A 112 1.16 0.35 5.39
N GLN A 113 2.15 1.24 5.22
CA GLN A 113 3.58 0.90 5.28
C GLN A 113 3.95 0.06 6.52
N ARG A 114 3.36 0.37 7.68
CA ARG A 114 3.64 -0.35 8.94
C ARG A 114 3.20 -1.82 8.86
N ALA A 115 2.03 -2.09 8.29
CA ALA A 115 1.53 -3.46 8.08
C ALA A 115 2.43 -4.24 7.12
N ILE A 116 2.81 -3.63 5.98
CA ILE A 116 3.71 -4.23 5.00
C ILE A 116 5.06 -4.58 5.64
N ALA A 117 5.60 -3.69 6.48
CA ALA A 117 6.88 -3.90 7.14
C ALA A 117 6.90 -5.09 8.11
N MET A 118 5.74 -5.65 8.48
CA MET A 118 5.63 -6.83 9.33
C MET A 118 5.64 -8.16 8.56
N LEU A 119 5.50 -8.12 7.23
CA LEU A 119 5.48 -9.33 6.39
C LEU A 119 6.82 -10.10 6.38
N PRO A 120 8.02 -9.48 6.33
CA PRO A 120 9.28 -10.21 6.23
C PRO A 120 9.82 -10.70 7.58
N VAL A 121 9.01 -10.71 8.65
CA VAL A 121 9.44 -11.16 9.98
C VAL A 121 9.68 -12.68 9.92
N ARG A 122 10.93 -13.10 10.18
CA ARG A 122 11.48 -14.42 9.85
C ARG A 122 10.65 -15.61 10.33
N ASP A 123 10.03 -15.50 11.51
CA ASP A 123 9.36 -16.64 12.14
C ASP A 123 7.89 -16.79 11.73
N ALA A 124 7.32 -15.82 11.01
CA ALA A 124 5.89 -15.79 10.67
C ALA A 124 5.61 -15.28 9.25
N THR A 125 6.62 -15.26 8.36
CA THR A 125 6.50 -14.63 7.04
C THR A 125 5.35 -15.22 6.22
N SER A 126 5.28 -16.55 6.12
CA SER A 126 4.22 -17.22 5.34
C SER A 126 2.84 -17.09 5.98
N GLU A 127 2.76 -17.13 7.32
CA GLU A 127 1.49 -16.96 8.05
C GLU A 127 0.92 -15.55 7.86
N LYS A 128 1.76 -14.51 8.03
CA LYS A 128 1.34 -13.12 7.85
C LYS A 128 0.94 -12.81 6.40
N ALA A 129 1.64 -13.36 5.43
CA ALA A 129 1.27 -13.25 4.04
C ALA A 129 -0.09 -13.94 3.78
N ARG A 130 -0.33 -15.13 4.34
CA ARG A 130 -1.63 -15.82 4.26
C ARG A 130 -2.76 -15.01 4.89
N ILE A 131 -2.55 -14.46 6.09
CA ILE A 131 -3.52 -13.58 6.76
C ILE A 131 -3.91 -12.41 5.84
N LEU A 132 -2.92 -11.78 5.19
CA LEU A 132 -3.18 -10.69 4.26
C LEU A 132 -4.03 -11.15 3.06
N ILE A 133 -3.73 -12.31 2.48
CA ILE A 133 -4.50 -12.85 1.34
C ILE A 133 -5.92 -13.25 1.74
N GLU A 134 -6.10 -13.92 2.87
CA GLU A 134 -7.42 -14.27 3.40
C GLU A 134 -8.27 -13.02 3.66
N LEU A 135 -7.65 -11.97 4.21
CA LEU A 135 -8.28 -10.66 4.42
C LEU A 135 -8.73 -10.00 3.12
N ILE A 136 -7.96 -10.15 2.04
CA ILE A 136 -8.32 -9.61 0.72
C ILE A 136 -9.44 -10.44 0.09
N ARG A 137 -9.40 -11.78 0.25
CA ARG A 137 -10.41 -12.71 -0.29
C ARG A 137 -11.78 -12.53 0.36
N ASP A 138 -11.82 -12.47 1.68
CA ASP A 138 -13.07 -12.39 2.45
C ASP A 138 -12.95 -11.38 3.61
N PRO A 139 -13.00 -10.07 3.30
CA PRO A 139 -12.84 -9.03 4.31
C PRO A 139 -13.94 -9.11 5.39
N VAL A 140 -15.16 -9.49 5.03
CA VAL A 140 -16.29 -9.58 5.97
C VAL A 140 -16.03 -10.68 7.00
N ARG A 141 -15.66 -11.88 6.56
CA ARG A 141 -15.32 -12.98 7.47
C ARG A 141 -14.12 -12.64 8.36
N MET A 142 -13.19 -11.85 7.84
CA MET A 142 -12.00 -11.41 8.58
C MET A 142 -12.28 -10.23 9.53
N GLY A 143 -13.54 -9.86 9.70
CA GLY A 143 -14.00 -8.86 10.66
C GLY A 143 -13.71 -7.42 10.23
N VAL A 144 -13.65 -7.16 8.92
CA VAL A 144 -13.62 -5.80 8.40
C VAL A 144 -15.00 -5.16 8.64
N ASP A 145 -15.08 -4.34 9.68
CA ASP A 145 -16.28 -3.57 10.01
C ASP A 145 -16.25 -2.22 9.28
N LEU A 146 -17.28 -1.97 8.47
CA LEU A 146 -17.50 -0.69 7.79
C LEU A 146 -17.92 0.44 8.76
N ALA A 147 -18.11 0.16 10.05
CA ALA A 147 -18.45 1.14 11.08
C ALA A 147 -17.24 1.71 11.85
N CYS A 148 -16.02 1.20 11.63
CA CYS A 148 -14.78 1.71 12.27
C CYS A 148 -14.40 3.16 11.85
N TYR A 149 -15.26 3.81 11.05
CA TYR A 149 -14.99 5.01 10.26
C TYR A 149 -15.14 6.36 10.97
N ASP A 150 -15.66 6.41 12.20
CA ASP A 150 -16.05 7.70 12.80
C ASP A 150 -14.87 8.59 13.22
N LYS A 151 -13.65 8.04 13.30
CA LYS A 151 -12.45 8.78 13.77
C LYS A 151 -11.27 8.83 12.81
N HIS A 152 -11.27 8.01 11.75
CA HIS A 152 -10.14 7.93 10.82
C HIS A 152 -10.60 7.66 9.38
N VAL A 153 -10.07 8.45 8.45
CA VAL A 153 -10.31 8.27 7.00
C VAL A 153 -9.26 7.28 6.47
N GLY A 154 -9.63 5.99 6.43
CA GLY A 154 -8.76 4.90 6.01
C GLY A 154 -9.44 3.89 5.08
N ASP A 155 -8.64 3.01 4.48
CA ASP A 155 -9.16 1.81 3.80
C ASP A 155 -9.46 0.73 4.86
N PRO A 156 -10.67 0.18 4.97
CA PRO A 156 -11.03 -0.79 6.01
C PRO A 156 -10.17 -2.05 5.99
N VAL A 157 -9.86 -2.54 4.80
CA VAL A 157 -9.02 -3.72 4.62
C VAL A 157 -7.61 -3.38 5.06
N GLY A 158 -7.10 -2.20 4.71
CA GLY A 158 -5.80 -1.73 5.18
C GLY A 158 -5.73 -1.48 6.69
N CYS A 159 -6.79 -0.93 7.29
CA CYS A 159 -6.91 -0.76 8.74
C CYS A 159 -6.90 -2.11 9.46
N ARG A 160 -7.65 -3.09 8.94
CA ARG A 160 -7.68 -4.44 9.51
C ARG A 160 -6.35 -5.16 9.32
N ALA A 161 -5.68 -4.97 8.18
CA ALA A 161 -4.34 -5.49 7.94
C ALA A 161 -3.32 -4.92 8.95
N MET A 162 -3.42 -3.62 9.28
CA MET A 162 -2.63 -3.01 10.34
C MET A 162 -2.83 -3.74 11.67
N GLN A 163 -4.10 -3.91 12.07
CA GLN A 163 -4.43 -4.57 13.34
C GLN A 163 -3.93 -6.02 13.40
N LEU A 164 -4.18 -6.82 12.37
CA LEU A 164 -3.81 -8.23 12.35
C LEU A 164 -2.30 -8.45 12.26
N LEU A 165 -1.59 -7.60 11.51
CA LEU A 165 -0.15 -7.81 11.26
C LEU A 165 0.76 -7.14 12.27
N THR A 166 0.31 -6.05 12.90
CA THR A 166 1.09 -5.29 13.89
C THR A 166 0.56 -5.44 15.31
N GLY A 167 -0.67 -5.93 15.52
CA GLY A 167 -1.33 -5.94 16.83
C GLY A 167 -1.78 -4.57 17.32
N HIS A 168 -1.78 -3.54 16.45
CA HIS A 168 -2.13 -2.16 16.80
C HIS A 168 -3.23 -1.64 15.90
N ASP A 169 -4.14 -0.87 16.47
CA ASP A 169 -5.16 -0.18 15.69
C ASP A 169 -4.52 0.87 14.79
N CYS A 170 -5.20 1.14 13.68
CA CYS A 170 -4.79 2.08 12.65
C CYS A 170 -4.65 3.54 13.13
N VAL A 171 -5.12 3.87 14.33
CA VAL A 171 -5.16 5.25 14.86
C VAL A 171 -4.03 5.51 15.88
N PHE A 172 -3.22 4.50 16.20
CA PHE A 172 -2.16 4.55 17.23
C PHE A 172 -0.75 4.30 16.66
#